data_AF-A0A370KLY3-F1
#
_entry.id   AF-A0A370KLY3-F1
#
_cell.length_a   1.000
_cell.length_b   1.000
_cell.length_c   1.000
_cell.angle_alpha   90.00
_cell.angle_beta   90.00
_cell.angle_gamma   90.00
#
_symmetry.space_group_name_H-M   'P 1'
#
loop_
_entity.id
_entity.type
_entity.pdbx_description
1 polymer ?
#
loop_
_entity_poly.entity_id
_entity_poly.type
_entity_poly.pdbx_seq_one_letter_code
_entity_poly.pdbx_strand_id
1 'polypeptide(L)'
;MVFKQPTFFGEPYEPESGADKDAALEEAVANALAVAGGIDAADVNVTLDDGAIVLTGRVATAAEIERATAVARAIAGTRPVRNEIKIA
;
A
#
# COMPACT_ATOMS: atom_id res chain seq x y z
N MET A 1 -16.55 -15.17 -36.65
CA MET A 1 -16.92 -14.44 -35.42
C MET A 1 -15.73 -13.60 -35.03
N VAL A 2 -15.87 -12.27 -35.06
CA VAL A 2 -14.79 -11.32 -34.76
C VAL A 2 -14.82 -11.00 -33.28
N PHE A 3 -13.87 -11.55 -32.52
CA PHE A 3 -13.66 -11.19 -31.12
C PHE A 3 -13.02 -9.80 -31.09
N LYS A 4 -13.86 -8.77 -30.93
CA LYS A 4 -13.43 -7.39 -30.72
C LYS A 4 -12.98 -7.28 -29.26
N GLN A 5 -11.66 -7.20 -29.04
CA GLN A 5 -11.15 -6.85 -27.71
C GLN A 5 -11.72 -5.48 -27.32
N PRO A 6 -12.30 -5.32 -26.12
CA PRO A 6 -12.68 -4.00 -25.63
C PRO A 6 -11.41 -3.20 -25.35
N THR A 7 -11.05 -2.30 -26.26
CA THR A 7 -10.04 -1.27 -26.04
C THR A 7 -10.64 -0.22 -25.09
N PHE A 8 -10.20 -0.19 -23.84
CA PHE A 8 -10.47 0.91 -22.92
C PHE A 8 -9.27 1.88 -22.99
N PHE A 9 -9.49 3.06 -23.57
CA PHE A 9 -8.63 4.26 -23.48
C PHE A 9 -7.14 4.17 -23.88
N GLY A 10 -6.82 3.61 -25.05
CA GLY A 10 -5.70 4.11 -25.87
C GLY A 10 -4.25 3.95 -25.37
N GLU A 11 -4.03 3.52 -24.14
CA GLU A 11 -2.72 3.08 -23.64
C GLU A 11 -2.90 1.64 -23.14
N PRO A 12 -2.11 0.67 -23.64
CA PRO A 12 -2.10 -0.63 -23.02
C PRO A 12 -1.57 -0.43 -21.61
N TYR A 13 -2.43 -0.53 -20.60
CA TYR A 13 -1.95 -0.90 -19.28
C TYR A 13 -1.48 -2.33 -19.44
N GLU A 14 -0.20 -2.48 -19.77
CA GLU A 14 0.52 -3.74 -19.62
C GLU A 14 0.74 -3.86 -18.12
N PRO A 15 -0.01 -4.70 -17.37
CA PRO A 15 0.50 -5.15 -16.10
C PRO A 15 1.72 -5.98 -16.45
N GLU A 16 2.88 -5.33 -16.50
CA GLU A 16 4.14 -6.00 -16.27
C GLU A 16 3.93 -6.82 -15.00
N SER A 17 4.22 -8.12 -15.06
CA SER A 17 3.66 -9.18 -14.21
C SER A 17 4.06 -9.13 -12.71
N GLY A 18 4.32 -7.94 -12.17
CA GLY A 18 4.51 -7.60 -10.76
C GLY A 18 3.28 -6.98 -10.08
N ALA A 19 2.38 -6.30 -10.82
CA ALA A 19 1.25 -5.56 -10.24
C ALA A 19 0.36 -6.42 -9.31
N ASP A 20 0.16 -7.70 -9.64
CA ASP A 20 -0.63 -8.62 -8.82
C ASP A 20 0.04 -8.91 -7.45
N LYS A 21 1.38 -8.94 -7.41
CA LYS A 21 2.15 -9.17 -6.17
C LYS A 21 2.23 -7.91 -5.32
N ASP A 22 2.30 -6.76 -5.97
CA ASP A 22 2.37 -5.47 -5.30
C ASP A 22 1.01 -5.14 -4.68
N ALA A 23 -0.08 -5.32 -5.43
CA ALA A 23 -1.45 -5.20 -4.92
C ALA A 23 -1.72 -6.16 -3.76
N ALA A 24 -1.29 -7.42 -3.86
CA ALA A 24 -1.44 -8.38 -2.76
C ALA A 24 -0.64 -7.97 -1.50
N LEU A 25 0.52 -7.32 -1.67
CA LEU A 25 1.29 -6.81 -0.54
C LEU A 25 0.63 -5.57 0.07
N GLU A 26 0.18 -4.63 -0.75
CA GLU A 26 -0.55 -3.44 -0.29
C GLU A 26 -1.78 -3.85 0.52
N GLU A 27 -2.55 -4.81 0.00
CA GLU A 27 -3.73 -5.34 0.68
C GLU A 27 -3.36 -6.06 2.00
N ALA A 28 -2.27 -6.83 2.01
CA ALA A 28 -1.77 -7.47 3.22
C ALA A 28 -1.33 -6.45 4.28
N VAL A 29 -0.67 -5.36 3.88
CA VAL A 29 -0.26 -4.28 4.79
C VAL A 29 -1.48 -3.53 5.31
N ALA A 30 -2.42 -3.16 4.44
CA ALA A 30 -3.66 -2.48 4.81
C ALA A 30 -4.49 -3.32 5.78
N ASN A 31 -4.64 -4.63 5.52
CA ASN A 31 -5.31 -5.55 6.42
C ASN A 31 -4.57 -5.68 7.75
N ALA A 32 -3.24 -5.81 7.74
CA ALA A 32 -2.46 -5.88 8.97
C ALA A 32 -2.58 -4.60 9.82
N LEU A 33 -2.63 -3.42 9.19
CA LEU A 33 -2.89 -2.15 9.87
C LEU A 33 -4.31 -2.11 10.46
N ALA A 34 -5.31 -2.55 9.71
CA ALA A 34 -6.69 -2.64 10.18
C ALA A 34 -6.84 -3.60 11.37
N VAL A 35 -6.14 -4.74 11.34
CA VAL A 35 -6.14 -5.74 12.43
C VAL A 35 -5.34 -5.28 13.64
N ALA A 36 -4.17 -4.65 13.44
CA ALA A 36 -3.33 -4.17 14.53
C ALA A 36 -4.07 -3.17 15.42
N GLY A 37 -5.02 -2.43 14.85
CA GLY A 37 -5.94 -1.56 15.56
C GLY A 37 -5.25 -0.35 16.20
N GLY A 38 -6.02 0.73 16.35
CA GLY A 38 -5.53 1.95 16.96
C GLY A 38 -4.60 2.77 16.06
N ILE A 39 -4.75 2.64 14.74
CA ILE A 39 -4.31 3.60 13.71
C ILE A 39 -5.56 3.94 12.91
N ASP A 40 -5.79 5.22 12.65
CA ASP A 40 -6.83 5.66 11.72
C ASP A 40 -6.45 5.32 10.27
N ALA A 41 -6.57 4.05 9.91
CA ALA A 41 -6.29 3.54 8.57
C ALA A 41 -7.20 4.16 7.49
N ALA A 42 -8.27 4.85 7.89
CA ALA A 42 -9.13 5.61 6.98
C ALA A 42 -8.41 6.79 6.31
N ASP A 43 -7.43 7.40 6.99
CA ASP A 43 -6.65 8.54 6.50
C ASP A 43 -5.20 8.16 6.14
N VAL A 44 -4.86 6.87 6.23
CA VAL A 44 -3.53 6.34 5.86
C VAL A 44 -3.64 5.58 4.54
N ASN A 45 -2.89 6.05 3.55
CA ASN A 45 -2.72 5.39 2.27
C ASN A 45 -1.42 4.59 2.26
N VAL A 46 -1.50 3.35 1.81
CA VAL A 46 -0.35 2.47 1.59
C VAL A 46 -0.16 2.35 0.09
N THR A 47 1.05 2.63 -0.39
CA THR A 47 1.42 2.48 -1.79
C THR A 47 2.70 1.70 -1.92
N LEU A 48 2.82 0.93 -3.01
CA LEU A 48 4.09 0.35 -3.41
C LEU A 48 4.73 1.10 -4.57
N ASP A 49 5.96 1.56 -4.38
CA ASP A 49 6.73 2.25 -5.40
C ASP A 49 8.08 1.56 -5.59
N ASP A 50 8.31 0.97 -6.78
CA ASP A 50 9.55 0.26 -7.15
C ASP A 50 10.01 -0.79 -6.10
N GLY A 51 9.04 -1.47 -5.47
CA GLY A 51 9.29 -2.46 -4.42
C GLY A 51 9.52 -1.90 -3.01
N ALA A 52 9.46 -0.58 -2.83
CA ALA A 52 9.43 0.10 -1.55
C ALA A 52 7.99 0.37 -1.08
N ILE A 53 7.73 0.13 0.21
CA ILE A 53 6.43 0.46 0.81
C ILE A 53 6.46 1.94 1.21
N VAL A 54 5.50 2.70 0.73
CA VAL A 54 5.31 4.11 1.07
C VAL A 54 4.01 4.25 1.86
N LEU A 55 4.13 4.72 3.10
CA LEU A 55 3.00 5.03 3.96
C LEU A 55 2.81 6.54 3.99
N THR A 56 1.66 7.01 3.55
CA THR A 56 1.29 8.44 3.55
C THR A 56 -0.03 8.62 4.27
N GLY A 57 -0.25 9.78 4.88
CA GLY A 57 -1.53 10.06 5.54
C GLY A 57 -1.40 10.90 6.80
N ARG A 58 -2.47 10.90 7.60
CA ARG A 58 -2.53 11.55 8.90
C ARG A 58 -2.96 10.60 10.01
N VAL A 59 -2.34 10.74 11.16
CA VAL A 59 -2.71 10.02 12.39
C VAL A 59 -2.78 10.97 13.57
N ALA A 60 -3.44 10.55 14.65
CA ALA A 60 -3.65 11.39 15.83
C ALA A 60 -2.44 11.43 16.77
N THR A 61 -1.60 10.38 16.76
CA THR A 61 -0.50 10.25 17.72
C THR A 61 0.81 9.75 17.09
N ALA A 62 1.94 10.06 17.72
CA ALA A 62 3.24 9.51 17.29
C ALA A 62 3.30 7.97 17.47
N ALA A 63 2.60 7.43 18.47
CA ALA A 63 2.55 6.00 18.73
C ALA A 63 1.91 5.23 17.55
N GLU A 64 0.91 5.82 16.89
CA GLU A 64 0.33 5.30 15.66
C GLU A 64 1.33 5.21 14.52
N ILE A 65 2.16 6.24 14.33
CA ILE A 65 3.22 6.26 13.31
C ILE A 65 4.21 5.11 13.54
N GLU A 66 4.64 4.94 14.79
CA GLU A 66 5.58 3.87 15.16
C GLU A 66 4.96 2.48 14.94
N ARG A 67 3.70 2.30 15.35
CA ARG A 67 2.93 1.07 15.11
C ARG A 67 2.79 0.79 13.62
N ALA A 68 2.42 1.78 12.82
CA ALA A 68 2.24 1.63 11.38
C ALA A 68 3.55 1.20 10.72
N THR A 69 4.66 1.84 11.11
CA THR A 69 6.00 1.49 10.62
C THR A 69 6.38 0.06 11.01
N ALA A 70 6.12 -0.34 12.26
CA ALA A 70 6.46 -1.67 12.76
C ALA A 70 5.66 -2.76 12.04
N VAL A 71 4.35 -2.55 11.86
CA VAL A 71 3.46 -3.48 11.13
C VAL A 71 3.87 -3.57 9.66
N ALA A 72 4.09 -2.42 9.01
CA ALA A 72 4.55 -2.40 7.63
C ALA A 72 5.90 -3.10 7.46
N ARG A 73 6.86 -2.88 8.37
CA ARG A 73 8.14 -3.61 8.36
C ARG A 73 7.97 -5.12 8.56
N ALA A 74 7.05 -5.54 9.43
CA ALA A 74 6.80 -6.95 9.66
C ALA A 74 6.26 -7.67 8.41
N ILE A 75 5.39 -7.01 7.63
CA ILE A 75 4.87 -7.53 6.36
C ILE A 75 5.89 -7.37 5.22
N ALA A 76 6.60 -6.23 5.17
CA ALA A 76 7.64 -5.93 4.18
C ALA A 76 8.82 -6.90 4.23
N GLY A 77 9.11 -7.43 5.42
CA GLY A 77 10.28 -8.26 5.71
C GLY A 77 11.58 -7.50 5.50
N THR A 78 12.09 -7.52 4.26
CA THR A 78 13.35 -6.90 3.82
C THR A 78 13.16 -5.70 2.90
N ARG A 79 11.93 -5.36 2.50
CA ARG A 79 11.65 -4.22 1.62
C ARG A 79 11.80 -2.89 2.38
N PRO A 80 12.32 -1.83 1.72
CA PRO A 80 12.42 -0.53 2.35
C PRO A 80 11.02 0.04 2.62
N VAL A 81 10.83 0.54 3.83
CA VAL A 81 9.58 1.19 4.25
C VAL A 81 9.84 2.68 4.46
N ARG A 82 9.17 3.52 3.67
CA ARG A 82 9.15 4.97 3.81
C ARG A 82 7.88 5.36 4.54
N ASN A 83 8.07 6.06 5.65
CA ASN A 83 6.95 6.60 6.40
C ASN A 83 6.92 8.12 6.21
N GLU A 84 5.87 8.60 5.57
CA GLU A 84 5.55 10.01 5.33
C GLU A 84 4.23 10.41 6.04
N ILE A 85 3.77 9.60 7.00
CA ILE A 85 2.61 9.90 7.82
C ILE A 85 2.92 11.13 8.69
N LYS A 86 1.97 12.05 8.77
CA LYS A 86 2.06 13.25 9.61
C LYS A 86 1.10 13.16 10.79
N ILE A 87 1.52 13.73 11.92
CA ILE A 87 0.63 13.93 13.06
C ILE A 87 -0.17 15.21 12.80
N ALA A 88 -1.49 15.16 12.99
CA ALA A 88 -2.39 16.31 12.87
C ALA A 88 -2.61 17.01 14.21
#